data_AF-A0A9D9I5D7-F1
#
_entry.id   AF-A0A9D9I5D7-F1
#
_cell.length_a   1.000
_cell.length_b   1.000
_cell.length_c   1.000
_cell.angle_alpha   90.00
_cell.angle_beta   90.00
_cell.angle_gamma   90.00
#
_symmetry.space_group_name_H-M   'P 1'
#
loop_
_entity.id
_entity.type
_entity.pdbx_description
1 polymer ?
#
loop_
_entity_poly.entity_id
_entity_poly.type
_entity_poly.pdbx_seq_one_letter_code
_entity_poly.pdbx_strand_id
1 'polypeptide(L)'
;TNVKAEGGSGESIFSDVTVKDGYMYLTLADGTEIRIPLTAELAFDFGTGGSVLYFAAGESKTLDYTMSGAETYTITKPDGWRASIEGEGLVITAPASENTFAETEGVVSVILFAANGQSFMAEQAVAIGDTPDVPDLPDPVIGDYYYSDGTWSSEPDASKTLIGLVYWVGDATSDDPELKADHPGCTHGLVMALGETPTPWQYNYDVYGKFVNDWVVENTDYSPVYTRPSGEYSEYFNSRVGYNCSKALSEFNAAPENAKWPVEAMQVVEQYREDVPAPAVSSGWYFPSPKELSLMCSGEVDGSIWDIAEDTDVKEFLNGILGTLDGASLLSASYWSCFEYKERNPYYVQFIDGAVYNDMGKSMSSDNLKVRCILAF
;
A
#
# COMPACT_ATOMS: atom_id res chain seq x y z
N THR A 1 -29.97 3.01 -31.10
CA THR A 1 -30.24 4.21 -31.91
C THR A 1 -28.94 4.96 -32.06
N ASN A 2 -28.46 5.12 -33.31
CA ASN A 2 -27.20 5.79 -33.62
C ASN A 2 -27.37 7.32 -33.54
N VAL A 3 -27.22 7.90 -32.35
CA VAL A 3 -27.07 9.35 -32.20
C VAL A 3 -25.59 9.62 -31.98
N LYS A 4 -24.97 10.34 -32.91
CA LYS A 4 -23.58 10.77 -32.85
C LYS A 4 -23.60 12.25 -32.52
N ALA A 5 -23.22 12.63 -31.30
CA ALA A 5 -23.07 14.03 -30.94
C ALA A 5 -21.78 14.56 -31.59
N GLU A 6 -21.87 15.66 -32.33
CA GLU A 6 -20.73 16.36 -32.93
C GLU A 6 -20.76 17.82 -32.45
N GLY A 7 -19.66 18.31 -31.89
CA GLY A 7 -19.51 19.68 -31.39
C GLY A 7 -18.14 20.26 -31.72
N GLY A 8 -18.05 21.57 -31.96
CA GLY A 8 -16.79 22.25 -32.23
C GLY A 8 -15.88 22.35 -30.99
N SER A 9 -14.59 22.61 -31.21
CA SER A 9 -13.65 22.89 -30.11
C SER A 9 -14.12 24.10 -29.29
N GLY A 10 -14.50 23.88 -28.03
CA GLY A 10 -14.97 24.92 -27.11
C GLY A 10 -16.49 25.08 -27.03
N GLU A 11 -17.28 24.33 -27.80
CA GLU A 11 -18.73 24.27 -27.60
C GLU A 11 -19.09 23.26 -26.52
N SER A 12 -19.96 23.67 -25.58
CA SER A 12 -20.48 22.75 -24.57
C SER A 12 -21.40 21.74 -25.25
N ILE A 13 -21.07 20.46 -25.12
CA ILE A 13 -21.91 19.34 -25.60
C ILE A 13 -23.19 19.16 -24.76
N PHE A 14 -23.24 19.78 -23.57
CA PHE A 14 -24.37 19.77 -22.66
C PHE A 14 -25.04 21.15 -22.59
N SER A 15 -26.37 21.18 -22.64
CA SER A 15 -27.20 22.36 -22.41
C SER A 15 -27.69 22.48 -20.97
N ASP A 16 -27.79 21.37 -20.23
CA ASP A 16 -28.18 21.36 -18.80
C ASP A 16 -27.68 20.11 -18.07
N VAL A 17 -27.47 20.25 -16.75
CA VAL A 17 -27.18 19.13 -15.83
C VAL A 17 -28.06 19.30 -14.60
N THR A 18 -29.01 18.39 -14.40
CA THR A 18 -29.97 18.44 -13.28
C THR A 18 -29.94 17.16 -12.47
N VAL A 19 -29.91 17.28 -11.15
CA VAL A 19 -30.02 16.15 -10.21
C VAL A 19 -31.40 16.16 -9.54
N LYS A 20 -32.17 15.09 -9.71
CA LYS A 20 -33.48 14.90 -9.07
C LYS A 20 -33.85 13.43 -8.96
N ASP A 21 -34.62 13.08 -7.94
CA ASP A 21 -35.21 11.74 -7.76
C ASP A 21 -34.17 10.59 -7.79
N GLY A 22 -32.93 10.83 -7.35
CA GLY A 22 -31.86 9.82 -7.37
C GLY A 22 -31.20 9.61 -8.74
N TYR A 23 -31.39 10.53 -9.68
CA TYR A 23 -30.76 10.50 -11.00
C TYR A 23 -30.12 11.85 -11.34
N MET A 24 -29.01 11.78 -12.06
CA MET A 24 -28.42 12.87 -12.81
C MET A 24 -28.92 12.81 -14.24
N TYR A 25 -29.47 13.92 -14.71
CA TYR A 25 -29.94 14.11 -16.07
C TYR A 25 -28.96 15.05 -16.77
N LEU A 26 -28.34 14.57 -17.85
CA LEU A 26 -27.50 15.36 -18.74
C LEU A 26 -28.31 15.67 -20.00
N THR A 27 -28.63 16.94 -20.24
CA THR A 27 -29.28 17.35 -21.48
C THR A 27 -28.20 17.76 -22.47
N LEU A 28 -28.11 17.08 -23.62
CA LEU A 28 -27.20 17.45 -24.70
C LEU A 28 -27.64 18.76 -25.37
N ALA A 29 -26.75 19.37 -26.13
CA ALA A 29 -27.05 20.59 -26.90
C ALA A 29 -28.20 20.40 -27.92
N ASP A 30 -28.42 19.18 -28.40
CA ASP A 30 -29.52 18.83 -29.32
C ASP A 30 -30.86 18.52 -28.60
N GLY A 31 -30.90 18.63 -27.27
CA GLY A 31 -32.06 18.33 -26.44
C GLY A 31 -32.21 16.85 -26.05
N THR A 32 -31.29 15.97 -26.44
CA THR A 32 -31.27 14.58 -25.97
C THR A 32 -30.99 14.53 -24.47
N GLU A 33 -31.81 13.81 -23.72
CA GLU A 33 -31.61 13.62 -22.27
C GLU A 33 -30.95 12.26 -22.00
N ILE A 34 -29.78 12.29 -21.35
CA ILE A 34 -29.09 11.12 -20.82
C ILE A 34 -29.38 11.05 -19.33
N ARG A 35 -29.95 9.93 -18.89
CA ARG A 35 -30.27 9.69 -17.47
C ARG A 35 -29.26 8.73 -16.85
N ILE A 36 -28.53 9.20 -15.85
CA ILE A 36 -27.55 8.45 -15.07
C ILE A 36 -28.08 8.29 -13.64
N PRO A 37 -28.31 7.07 -13.14
CA PRO A 37 -28.66 6.88 -11.73
C PRO A 37 -27.52 7.39 -10.84
N LEU A 38 -27.86 8.19 -9.83
CA LEU A 38 -26.94 8.55 -8.76
C LEU A 38 -27.07 7.51 -7.66
N THR A 39 -25.93 7.04 -7.18
CA THR A 39 -25.88 5.89 -6.31
C THR A 39 -25.61 6.40 -4.90
N ALA A 40 -26.51 6.11 -3.95
CA ALA A 40 -26.06 6.04 -2.57
C ALA A 40 -24.97 4.97 -2.53
N GLU A 41 -23.84 5.26 -1.89
CA GLU A 41 -22.72 4.34 -1.80
C GLU A 41 -23.23 2.97 -1.30
N LEU A 42 -23.20 1.97 -2.19
CA LEU A 42 -23.61 0.61 -1.87
C LEU A 42 -22.43 -0.03 -1.16
N ALA A 43 -22.54 -0.23 0.14
CA ALA A 43 -21.44 -0.70 0.97
C ALA A 43 -21.93 -1.73 2.00
N PHE A 44 -21.04 -2.67 2.31
CA PHE A 44 -21.17 -3.59 3.43
C PHE A 44 -19.82 -3.72 4.13
N ASP A 45 -19.80 -3.64 5.46
CA ASP A 45 -18.61 -3.88 6.28
C ASP A 45 -18.97 -4.81 7.43
N PHE A 46 -18.16 -5.86 7.64
CA PHE A 46 -18.30 -6.83 8.72
C PHE A 46 -17.78 -6.31 10.08
N GLY A 47 -17.11 -5.15 10.12
CA GLY A 47 -16.57 -4.56 11.34
C GLY A 47 -15.33 -5.28 11.91
N THR A 48 -14.72 -6.19 11.15
CA THR A 48 -13.62 -7.07 11.59
C THR A 48 -12.25 -6.71 11.02
N GLY A 49 -12.19 -5.70 10.13
CA GLY A 49 -10.97 -5.34 9.41
C GLY A 49 -10.43 -6.45 8.49
N GLY A 50 -11.27 -7.42 8.10
CA GLY A 50 -10.89 -8.50 7.18
C GLY A 50 -10.11 -9.67 7.82
N SER A 51 -9.93 -9.66 9.15
CA SER A 51 -9.26 -10.74 9.88
C SER A 51 -10.06 -12.06 9.85
N VAL A 52 -9.39 -13.21 9.91
CA VAL A 52 -10.06 -14.53 9.98
C VAL A 52 -10.79 -14.68 11.32
N LEU A 53 -12.07 -15.02 11.28
CA LEU A 53 -12.85 -15.33 12.48
C LEU A 53 -12.76 -16.82 12.81
N TYR A 54 -12.19 -17.12 13.97
CA TYR A 54 -12.08 -18.48 14.49
C TYR A 54 -13.26 -18.85 15.37
N PHE A 55 -13.75 -20.08 15.27
CA PHE A 55 -14.91 -20.58 16.02
C PHE A 55 -14.60 -21.91 16.67
N ALA A 56 -15.09 -22.13 17.89
CA ALA A 56 -15.28 -23.48 18.40
C ALA A 56 -16.36 -24.19 17.58
N ALA A 57 -16.28 -25.53 17.47
CA ALA A 57 -17.28 -26.29 16.74
C ALA A 57 -18.69 -26.07 17.33
N GLY A 58 -19.65 -25.67 16.48
CA GLY A 58 -21.02 -25.31 16.87
C GLY A 58 -21.19 -23.91 17.48
N GLU A 59 -20.12 -23.14 17.66
CA GLU A 59 -20.18 -21.77 18.19
C GLU A 59 -20.92 -20.84 17.22
N SER A 60 -21.64 -19.86 17.77
CA SER A 60 -22.19 -18.74 17.01
C SER A 60 -21.60 -17.43 17.51
N LYS A 61 -21.19 -16.57 16.57
CA LYS A 61 -20.76 -15.19 16.83
C LYS A 61 -21.70 -14.23 16.13
N THR A 62 -21.97 -13.11 16.79
CA THR A 62 -22.74 -12.00 16.22
C THR A 62 -21.77 -10.86 15.94
N LEU A 63 -21.73 -10.44 14.69
CA LEU A 63 -20.93 -9.30 14.23
C LEU A 63 -21.83 -8.09 14.10
N ASP A 64 -21.34 -6.94 14.57
CA ASP A 64 -21.85 -5.66 14.12
C ASP A 64 -21.52 -5.51 12.63
N TYR A 65 -22.41 -4.89 11.87
CA TYR A 65 -22.15 -4.62 10.45
C TYR A 65 -22.67 -3.24 10.08
N THR A 66 -22.10 -2.67 9.02
CA THR A 66 -22.69 -1.50 8.36
C THR A 66 -23.19 -1.88 6.99
N MET A 67 -24.34 -1.35 6.60
CA MET A 67 -24.95 -1.59 5.29
C MET A 67 -25.66 -0.33 4.80
N SER A 68 -25.36 0.08 3.56
CA SER A 68 -25.99 1.23 2.91
C SER A 68 -26.41 0.92 1.48
N GLY A 69 -27.49 1.55 1.03
CA GLY A 69 -27.93 1.51 -0.38
C GLY A 69 -28.55 0.20 -0.88
N ALA A 70 -28.54 -0.87 -0.08
CA ALA A 70 -29.08 -2.17 -0.48
C ALA A 70 -30.62 -2.22 -0.43
N GLU A 71 -31.24 -2.70 -1.51
CA GLU A 71 -32.66 -3.08 -1.52
C GLU A 71 -32.84 -4.54 -1.11
N THR A 72 -31.95 -5.41 -1.58
CA THR A 72 -31.92 -6.83 -1.20
C THR A 72 -30.48 -7.29 -1.01
N TYR A 73 -30.30 -8.45 -0.37
CA TYR A 73 -28.99 -9.06 -0.18
C TYR A 73 -29.07 -10.59 -0.31
N THR A 74 -27.92 -11.22 -0.53
CA THR A 74 -27.73 -12.67 -0.46
C THR A 74 -26.50 -12.96 0.38
N ILE A 75 -26.54 -14.06 1.15
CA ILE A 75 -25.41 -14.55 1.94
C ILE A 75 -25.00 -15.91 1.41
N THR A 76 -23.73 -16.06 1.06
CA THR A 76 -23.08 -17.35 0.77
C THR A 76 -22.14 -17.71 1.90
N LYS A 77 -21.87 -19.00 2.06
CA LYS A 77 -21.09 -19.54 3.19
C LYS A 77 -20.54 -20.93 2.83
N PRO A 78 -19.53 -21.43 3.57
CA PRO A 78 -19.05 -22.79 3.39
C PRO A 78 -20.11 -23.83 3.78
N ASP A 79 -19.95 -25.07 3.30
CA ASP A 79 -20.88 -26.15 3.56
C ASP A 79 -20.88 -26.53 5.05
N GLY A 80 -22.07 -26.79 5.60
CA GLY A 80 -22.28 -27.03 7.02
C GLY A 80 -22.30 -25.80 7.93
N TRP A 81 -21.78 -24.64 7.50
CA TRP A 81 -21.89 -23.38 8.26
C TRP A 81 -23.31 -22.83 8.23
N ARG A 82 -23.63 -21.83 9.07
CA ARG A 82 -24.85 -21.02 8.95
C ARG A 82 -24.49 -19.54 9.05
N ALA A 83 -25.17 -18.70 8.28
CA ALA A 83 -25.01 -17.25 8.34
C ALA A 83 -26.36 -16.57 8.07
N SER A 84 -26.73 -15.60 8.90
CA SER A 84 -27.99 -14.86 8.81
C SER A 84 -27.84 -13.46 9.40
N ILE A 85 -28.49 -12.47 8.79
CA ILE A 85 -28.68 -11.15 9.42
C ILE A 85 -29.93 -11.23 10.30
N GLU A 86 -29.76 -11.02 11.60
CA GLU A 86 -30.81 -11.11 12.61
C GLU A 86 -30.85 -9.79 13.41
N GLY A 87 -31.89 -9.00 13.19
CA GLY A 87 -32.00 -7.67 13.82
C GLY A 87 -30.90 -6.73 13.32
N GLU A 88 -30.04 -6.26 14.22
CA GLU A 88 -28.92 -5.36 13.92
C GLU A 88 -27.57 -6.11 13.76
N GLY A 89 -27.54 -7.44 13.89
CA GLY A 89 -26.29 -8.22 13.84
C GLY A 89 -26.26 -9.27 12.73
N LEU A 90 -25.07 -9.53 12.20
CA LEU A 90 -24.79 -10.68 11.34
C LEU A 90 -24.34 -11.86 12.20
N VAL A 91 -25.14 -12.91 12.27
CA VAL A 91 -24.85 -14.12 13.03
C VAL A 91 -24.20 -15.16 12.12
N ILE A 92 -23.01 -15.63 12.49
CA ILE A 92 -22.30 -16.72 11.82
C ILE A 92 -22.16 -17.87 12.82
N THR A 93 -22.51 -19.09 12.39
CA THR A 93 -22.42 -20.31 13.20
C THR A 93 -21.54 -21.34 12.51
N ALA A 94 -20.52 -21.80 13.23
CA ALA A 94 -19.68 -22.91 12.83
C ALA A 94 -20.44 -24.24 12.87
N PRO A 95 -20.11 -25.21 12.00
CA PRO A 95 -20.72 -26.52 12.06
C PRO A 95 -20.37 -27.22 13.38
N ALA A 96 -21.31 -28.01 13.89
CA ALA A 96 -21.09 -28.83 15.08
C ALA A 96 -20.06 -29.94 14.78
N SER A 97 -19.31 -30.38 15.80
CA SER A 97 -18.25 -31.38 15.67
C SER A 97 -18.73 -32.72 15.09
N GLU A 98 -20.02 -33.01 15.24
CA GLU A 98 -20.69 -34.21 14.75
C GLU A 98 -20.90 -34.17 13.22
N ASN A 99 -20.86 -32.98 12.61
CA ASN A 99 -21.00 -32.82 11.16
C ASN A 99 -19.67 -33.01 10.44
N THR A 100 -19.24 -34.27 10.32
CA THR A 100 -17.97 -34.65 9.68
C THR A 100 -17.88 -34.38 8.16
N PHE A 101 -18.97 -33.93 7.53
CA PHE A 101 -18.99 -33.55 6.10
C PHE A 101 -18.90 -32.04 5.88
N ALA A 102 -18.92 -31.23 6.94
CA ALA A 102 -18.82 -29.79 6.84
C ALA A 102 -17.41 -29.33 6.48
N GLU A 103 -17.31 -28.17 5.83
CA GLU A 103 -16.04 -27.49 5.63
C GLU A 103 -15.58 -26.87 6.96
N THR A 104 -14.29 -26.99 7.26
CA THR A 104 -13.71 -26.47 8.51
C THR A 104 -13.26 -25.02 8.39
N GLU A 105 -13.19 -24.48 7.17
CA GLU A 105 -12.80 -23.11 6.87
C GLU A 105 -13.43 -22.65 5.56
N GLY A 106 -13.42 -21.35 5.30
CA GLY A 106 -13.85 -20.79 4.03
C GLY A 106 -14.27 -19.33 4.17
N VAL A 107 -15.15 -18.87 3.28
CA VAL A 107 -15.58 -17.47 3.21
C VAL A 107 -17.10 -17.36 3.31
N VAL A 108 -17.54 -16.44 4.17
CA VAL A 108 -18.93 -15.93 4.17
C VAL A 108 -18.95 -14.67 3.32
N SER A 109 -19.73 -14.65 2.24
CA SER A 109 -19.86 -13.49 1.37
C SER A 109 -21.25 -12.89 1.48
N VAL A 110 -21.34 -11.56 1.61
CA VAL A 110 -22.60 -10.81 1.54
C VAL A 110 -22.61 -10.04 0.23
N ILE A 111 -23.59 -10.37 -0.63
CA ILE A 111 -23.81 -9.71 -1.90
C ILE A 111 -25.04 -8.81 -1.77
N LEU A 112 -24.83 -7.50 -1.88
CA LEU A 112 -25.89 -6.51 -1.88
C LEU A 112 -26.38 -6.23 -3.29
N PHE A 113 -27.67 -5.95 -3.44
CA PHE A 113 -28.28 -5.48 -4.69
C PHE A 113 -29.06 -4.19 -4.42
N ALA A 114 -28.71 -3.11 -5.12
CA ALA A 114 -29.42 -1.85 -5.08
C ALA A 114 -30.60 -1.82 -6.08
N ALA A 115 -31.59 -0.97 -5.84
CA ALA A 115 -32.79 -0.85 -6.68
C ALA A 115 -32.52 -0.44 -8.14
N ASN A 116 -31.35 0.13 -8.40
CA ASN A 116 -30.89 0.50 -9.73
C ASN A 116 -30.15 -0.65 -10.47
N GLY A 117 -30.05 -1.83 -9.87
CA GLY A 117 -29.41 -3.02 -10.43
C GLY A 117 -27.91 -3.15 -10.14
N GLN A 118 -27.30 -2.25 -9.38
CA GLN A 118 -25.90 -2.42 -8.94
C GLN A 118 -25.77 -3.52 -7.89
N SER A 119 -24.59 -4.14 -7.83
CA SER A 119 -24.23 -5.11 -6.81
C SER A 119 -22.90 -4.77 -6.13
N PHE A 120 -22.79 -5.09 -4.84
CA PHE A 120 -21.56 -4.98 -4.05
C PHE A 120 -21.33 -6.30 -3.32
N MET A 121 -20.08 -6.72 -3.16
CA MET A 121 -19.73 -7.95 -2.47
C MET A 121 -18.71 -7.66 -1.37
N ALA A 122 -18.99 -8.13 -0.17
CA ALA A 122 -18.04 -8.15 0.93
C ALA A 122 -17.81 -9.59 1.39
N GLU A 123 -16.61 -9.88 1.90
CA GLU A 123 -16.20 -11.22 2.31
C GLU A 123 -15.63 -11.24 3.73
N GLN A 124 -15.89 -12.34 4.44
CA GLN A 124 -15.37 -12.62 5.77
C GLN A 124 -14.85 -14.05 5.84
N ALA A 125 -13.54 -14.21 6.03
CA ALA A 125 -12.94 -15.52 6.23
C ALA A 125 -13.32 -16.10 7.60
N VAL A 126 -13.62 -17.40 7.66
CA VAL A 126 -14.03 -18.11 8.87
C VAL A 126 -13.31 -19.46 8.97
N ALA A 127 -13.01 -19.91 10.19
CA ALA A 127 -12.36 -21.19 10.44
C ALA A 127 -12.81 -21.82 11.78
N ILE A 128 -12.81 -23.15 11.85
CA ILE A 128 -12.99 -23.90 13.10
C ILE A 128 -11.62 -24.13 13.74
N GLY A 129 -11.50 -23.77 15.00
CA GLY A 129 -10.29 -23.96 15.78
C GLY A 129 -10.08 -22.81 16.75
N ASP A 130 -9.03 -22.93 17.53
CA ASP A 130 -8.53 -21.78 18.27
C ASP A 130 -7.96 -20.79 17.25
N THR A 131 -8.04 -19.50 17.58
CA THR A 131 -7.15 -18.52 16.93
C THR A 131 -5.74 -19.09 16.97
N PRO A 132 -5.00 -19.15 15.85
CA PRO A 132 -3.59 -19.43 15.89
C PRO A 132 -3.02 -18.58 17.01
N ASP A 133 -2.23 -19.21 17.88
CA ASP A 133 -1.52 -18.52 18.94
C ASP A 133 -0.55 -17.58 18.22
N VAL A 134 -1.06 -16.40 17.81
CA VAL A 134 -0.23 -15.26 17.46
C VAL A 134 0.49 -15.04 18.78
N PRO A 135 1.81 -15.27 18.83
CA PRO A 135 2.54 -14.98 20.05
C PRO A 135 2.11 -13.59 20.49
N ASP A 136 1.82 -13.39 21.78
CA ASP A 136 1.60 -12.06 22.32
C ASP A 136 2.92 -11.28 22.11
N LEU A 137 3.07 -10.74 20.90
CA LEU A 137 4.28 -10.06 20.46
C LEU A 137 4.27 -8.75 21.22
N PRO A 138 5.39 -8.40 21.88
CA PRO A 138 5.47 -7.11 22.53
C PRO A 138 5.26 -5.99 21.51
N ASP A 139 4.78 -4.83 21.96
CA ASP A 139 4.75 -3.64 21.10
C ASP A 139 6.13 -3.45 20.47
N PRO A 140 6.23 -3.27 19.14
CA PRO A 140 7.52 -3.15 18.49
C PRO A 140 8.24 -1.90 18.95
N VAL A 141 9.56 -1.97 19.02
CA VAL A 141 10.43 -0.82 19.27
C VAL A 141 11.47 -0.69 18.15
N ILE A 142 11.93 0.54 17.93
CA ILE A 142 13.04 0.80 17.01
C ILE A 142 14.24 -0.04 17.44
N GLY A 143 14.81 -0.79 16.50
CA GLY A 143 15.93 -1.71 16.72
C GLY A 143 15.51 -3.17 16.88
N ASP A 144 14.23 -3.49 16.98
CA ASP A 144 13.77 -4.88 17.04
C ASP A 144 14.19 -5.68 15.80
N TYR A 145 14.57 -6.93 16.04
CA TYR A 145 14.90 -7.92 15.03
C TYR A 145 13.62 -8.43 14.38
N TYR A 146 13.47 -8.26 13.06
CA TYR A 146 12.29 -8.69 12.31
C TYR A 146 12.59 -9.94 11.48
N TYR A 147 11.73 -10.96 11.61
CA TYR A 147 12.00 -12.30 11.09
C TYR A 147 11.11 -12.67 9.90
N SER A 148 11.54 -13.67 9.13
CA SER A 148 10.82 -14.17 7.93
C SER A 148 9.45 -14.79 8.23
N ASP A 149 9.11 -15.03 9.50
CA ASP A 149 7.80 -15.51 9.94
C ASP A 149 6.82 -14.38 10.32
N GLY A 150 7.25 -13.12 10.20
CA GLY A 150 6.42 -11.94 10.53
C GLY A 150 6.51 -11.50 11.99
N THR A 151 7.25 -12.22 12.83
CA THR A 151 7.44 -11.85 14.23
C THR A 151 8.63 -10.90 14.42
N TRP A 152 8.70 -10.29 15.60
CA TRP A 152 9.84 -9.47 16.02
C TRP A 152 10.22 -9.71 17.47
N SER A 153 11.44 -9.31 17.85
CA SER A 153 11.92 -9.34 19.24
C SER A 153 13.06 -8.34 19.47
N SER A 154 13.22 -7.86 20.71
CA SER A 154 14.30 -6.93 21.06
C SER A 154 15.66 -7.59 21.27
N GLU A 155 15.67 -8.91 21.47
CA GLU A 155 16.88 -9.73 21.52
C GLU A 155 16.91 -10.65 20.31
N PRO A 156 18.09 -10.95 19.74
CA PRO A 156 18.19 -11.80 18.57
C PRO A 156 17.81 -13.24 18.90
N ASP A 157 16.90 -13.80 18.10
CA ASP A 157 16.48 -15.20 18.16
C ASP A 157 17.17 -15.99 17.06
N ALA A 158 18.24 -16.71 17.44
CA ALA A 158 19.02 -17.54 16.52
C ALA A 158 18.23 -18.73 15.93
N SER A 159 17.03 -19.03 16.44
CA SER A 159 16.16 -20.05 15.86
C SER A 159 15.32 -19.54 14.68
N LYS A 160 15.26 -18.22 14.50
CA LYS A 160 14.50 -17.55 13.45
C LYS A 160 15.43 -16.97 12.38
N THR A 161 14.88 -16.79 11.18
CA THR A 161 15.62 -16.18 10.07
C THR A 161 15.42 -14.67 10.12
N LEU A 162 16.45 -13.94 10.53
CA LEU A 162 16.47 -12.48 10.55
C LEU A 162 16.47 -11.94 9.11
N ILE A 163 15.54 -11.02 8.80
CA ILE A 163 15.42 -10.42 7.46
C ILE A 163 15.50 -8.90 7.48
N GLY A 164 15.35 -8.26 8.64
CA GLY A 164 15.39 -6.82 8.77
C GLY A 164 15.40 -6.33 10.21
N LEU A 165 15.46 -5.01 10.36
CA LEU A 165 15.33 -4.31 11.65
C LEU A 165 14.16 -3.33 11.59
N VAL A 166 13.37 -3.27 12.65
CA VAL A 166 12.35 -2.22 12.83
C VAL A 166 13.07 -0.89 12.99
N TYR A 167 12.74 0.10 12.18
CA TYR A 167 13.36 1.44 12.26
C TYR A 167 12.35 2.55 12.59
N TRP A 168 11.07 2.26 12.48
CA TRP A 168 9.99 3.19 12.81
C TRP A 168 8.77 2.41 13.29
N VAL A 169 8.04 2.99 14.24
CA VAL A 169 6.88 2.37 14.89
C VAL A 169 5.67 3.30 14.75
N GLY A 170 4.55 2.74 14.32
CA GLY A 170 3.29 3.46 14.12
C GLY A 170 2.51 2.94 12.91
N ASP A 171 1.38 3.58 12.62
CA ASP A 171 0.52 3.21 11.49
C ASP A 171 1.13 3.70 10.16
N ALA A 172 1.80 2.80 9.43
CA ALA A 172 2.38 3.10 8.13
C ALA A 172 1.32 3.33 7.05
N THR A 173 0.10 2.81 7.23
CA THR A 173 -1.01 2.93 6.27
C THR A 173 -1.66 4.31 6.28
N SER A 174 -1.32 5.17 7.25
CA SER A 174 -2.04 6.44 7.46
C SER A 174 -1.90 7.43 6.31
N ASP A 175 -0.80 7.37 5.56
CA ASP A 175 -0.47 8.32 4.49
C ASP A 175 -0.59 7.71 3.08
N ASP A 176 -0.63 6.37 2.97
CA ASP A 176 -0.60 5.63 1.70
C ASP A 176 -1.90 4.82 1.54
N PRO A 177 -2.89 5.35 0.80
CA PRO A 177 -4.18 4.70 0.59
C PRO A 177 -4.06 3.33 -0.08
N GLU A 178 -3.10 3.15 -0.98
CA GLU A 178 -2.83 1.90 -1.68
C GLU A 178 -2.27 0.86 -0.71
N LEU A 179 -1.35 1.24 0.17
CA LEU A 179 -0.86 0.36 1.24
C LEU A 179 -2.01 -0.01 2.17
N LYS A 180 -2.86 0.94 2.55
CA LYS A 180 -4.02 0.69 3.40
C LYS A 180 -5.03 -0.25 2.76
N ALA A 181 -5.26 -0.11 1.46
CA ALA A 181 -6.19 -0.95 0.72
C ALA A 181 -5.68 -2.39 0.56
N ASP A 182 -4.41 -2.56 0.21
CA ASP A 182 -3.82 -3.88 -0.01
C ASP A 182 -3.45 -4.59 1.30
N HIS A 183 -3.01 -3.82 2.31
CA HIS A 183 -2.45 -4.32 3.57
C HIS A 183 -2.95 -3.52 4.80
N PRO A 184 -4.26 -3.55 5.10
CA PRO A 184 -4.86 -2.74 6.18
C PRO A 184 -4.34 -3.09 7.58
N GLY A 185 -3.69 -4.26 7.75
CA GLY A 185 -3.10 -4.70 9.02
C GLY A 185 -1.67 -4.20 9.27
N CYS A 186 -1.03 -3.55 8.29
CA CYS A 186 0.36 -3.08 8.41
C CYS A 186 0.49 -1.78 9.21
N THR A 187 0.02 -1.83 10.46
CA THR A 187 -0.13 -0.67 11.35
C THR A 187 0.91 -0.65 12.48
N HIS A 188 1.88 -1.56 12.48
CA HIS A 188 2.85 -1.71 13.57
C HIS A 188 4.10 -0.88 13.34
N GLY A 189 4.57 -0.77 12.10
CA GLY A 189 5.71 0.07 11.78
C GLY A 189 6.36 -0.24 10.44
N LEU A 190 7.62 0.17 10.30
CA LEU A 190 8.45 -0.05 9.13
C LEU A 190 9.73 -0.81 9.48
N VAL A 191 10.10 -1.75 8.60
CA VAL A 191 11.28 -2.58 8.70
C VAL A 191 12.22 -2.27 7.55
N MET A 192 13.51 -2.12 7.84
CA MET A 192 14.54 -1.98 6.82
C MET A 192 15.23 -3.32 6.54
N ALA A 193 15.55 -3.56 5.28
CA ALA A 193 16.38 -4.68 4.85
C ALA A 193 17.79 -4.63 5.48
N LEU A 194 18.52 -5.77 5.46
CA LEU A 194 19.90 -5.86 6.00
C LEU A 194 21.00 -5.59 4.97
N GLY A 195 20.87 -6.03 3.70
CA GLY A 195 21.83 -5.75 2.60
C GLY A 195 21.38 -4.73 1.52
N GLU A 196 22.22 -3.78 1.17
CA GLU A 196 21.91 -2.68 0.24
C GLU A 196 22.55 -2.89 -1.14
N THR A 197 21.98 -2.27 -2.18
CA THR A 197 22.48 -2.45 -3.55
C THR A 197 22.74 -1.11 -4.24
N PRO A 198 23.97 -0.83 -4.72
CA PRO A 198 24.26 0.33 -5.55
C PRO A 198 23.66 0.15 -6.95
N THR A 199 22.93 1.13 -7.45
CA THR A 199 22.27 1.06 -8.75
C THR A 199 21.95 2.45 -9.29
N PRO A 200 22.02 2.70 -10.61
CA PRO A 200 21.37 3.88 -11.17
C PRO A 200 19.88 3.88 -10.80
N TRP A 201 19.31 5.07 -10.65
CA TRP A 201 17.87 5.23 -10.53
C TRP A 201 17.18 4.82 -11.84
N GLN A 202 17.69 5.38 -12.95
CA GLN A 202 17.32 5.03 -14.33
C GLN A 202 18.54 5.27 -15.24
N TYR A 203 19.10 4.24 -15.89
CA TYR A 203 20.36 4.32 -16.62
C TYR A 203 20.21 5.12 -17.92
N ASN A 204 19.25 4.75 -18.77
CA ASN A 204 19.01 5.39 -20.06
C ASN A 204 18.05 6.60 -19.96
N TYR A 205 18.05 7.29 -18.83
CA TYR A 205 17.13 8.41 -18.57
C TYR A 205 17.29 9.57 -19.56
N ASP A 206 18.50 9.80 -20.06
CA ASP A 206 18.83 10.84 -21.03
C ASP A 206 18.28 10.53 -22.43
N VAL A 207 18.19 9.25 -22.79
CA VAL A 207 17.54 8.78 -24.01
C VAL A 207 16.02 8.81 -23.87
N TYR A 208 15.49 8.47 -22.69
CA TYR A 208 14.06 8.56 -22.40
C TYR A 208 13.57 10.03 -22.45
N GLY A 209 14.30 10.95 -21.82
CA GLY A 209 14.14 12.40 -21.98
C GLY A 209 12.82 12.97 -21.45
N LYS A 210 12.18 12.27 -20.49
CA LYS A 210 10.91 12.66 -19.85
C LYS A 210 10.89 12.25 -18.38
N PHE A 211 9.90 12.77 -17.63
CA PHE A 211 9.60 12.21 -16.31
C PHE A 211 9.00 10.82 -16.46
N VAL A 212 9.34 9.94 -15.52
CA VAL A 212 8.58 8.69 -15.33
C VAL A 212 7.17 9.04 -14.84
N ASN A 213 7.06 10.07 -14.01
CA ASN A 213 5.79 10.60 -13.52
C ASN A 213 4.79 10.94 -14.63
N ASP A 214 5.24 11.53 -15.75
CA ASP A 214 4.34 11.88 -16.86
C ASP A 214 3.62 10.62 -17.38
N TRP A 215 4.36 9.51 -17.53
CA TRP A 215 3.77 8.25 -17.94
C TRP A 215 2.85 7.68 -16.86
N VAL A 216 3.23 7.72 -15.59
CA VAL A 216 2.43 7.22 -14.46
C VAL A 216 1.07 7.91 -14.41
N VAL A 217 1.04 9.23 -14.46
CA VAL A 217 -0.21 10.02 -14.41
C VAL A 217 -1.07 9.82 -15.65
N GLU A 218 -0.46 9.58 -16.82
CA GLU A 218 -1.20 9.34 -18.06
C GLU A 218 -1.78 7.92 -18.18
N ASN A 219 -1.19 6.92 -17.51
CA ASN A 219 -1.45 5.50 -17.81
C ASN A 219 -1.90 4.67 -16.59
N THR A 220 -1.91 5.23 -15.38
CA THR A 220 -2.27 4.52 -14.16
C THR A 220 -3.15 5.37 -13.25
N ASP A 221 -3.81 4.72 -12.29
CA ASP A 221 -4.59 5.39 -11.23
C ASP A 221 -3.76 5.64 -9.95
N TYR A 222 -2.47 5.33 -9.96
CA TYR A 222 -1.59 5.54 -8.80
C TYR A 222 -1.30 7.01 -8.55
N SER A 223 -0.97 7.34 -7.30
CA SER A 223 -0.50 8.69 -6.96
C SER A 223 0.84 9.00 -7.66
N PRO A 224 1.12 10.29 -7.95
CA PRO A 224 2.33 10.74 -8.62
C PRO A 224 3.63 10.23 -7.98
N VAL A 225 4.63 9.96 -8.82
CA VAL A 225 6.02 9.63 -8.40
C VAL A 225 6.95 10.85 -8.52
N TYR A 226 6.37 12.05 -8.48
CA TYR A 226 7.04 13.34 -8.52
C TYR A 226 6.48 14.24 -7.41
N THR A 227 7.35 15.01 -6.76
CA THR A 227 6.95 15.92 -5.69
C THR A 227 7.91 17.11 -5.54
N ARG A 228 7.47 18.15 -4.86
CA ARG A 228 8.26 19.32 -4.48
C ARG A 228 8.12 19.59 -2.99
N PRO A 229 9.11 20.20 -2.32
CA PRO A 229 8.95 20.62 -0.92
C PRO A 229 7.86 21.68 -0.73
N SER A 230 7.51 22.37 -1.82
CA SER A 230 6.38 23.31 -1.87
C SER A 230 5.82 23.38 -3.29
N GLY A 231 4.51 23.61 -3.40
CA GLY A 231 3.83 23.75 -4.68
C GLY A 231 3.19 22.44 -5.14
N GLU A 232 3.40 22.08 -6.40
CA GLU A 232 2.78 20.92 -7.03
C GLU A 232 3.19 19.62 -6.31
N TYR A 233 2.18 18.83 -5.93
CA TYR A 233 2.32 17.54 -5.25
C TYR A 233 3.10 17.60 -3.93
N SER A 234 3.16 18.76 -3.28
CA SER A 234 3.92 18.93 -2.03
C SER A 234 3.37 18.17 -0.82
N GLU A 235 2.11 17.76 -0.89
CA GLU A 235 1.45 16.85 0.05
C GLU A 235 2.13 15.46 0.11
N TYR A 236 2.82 15.04 -0.94
CA TYR A 236 3.52 13.75 -0.97
C TYR A 236 4.94 13.83 -0.42
N PHE A 237 5.54 15.02 -0.36
CA PHE A 237 6.96 15.18 0.01
C PHE A 237 7.26 14.69 1.43
N ASN A 238 6.33 14.94 2.36
CA ASN A 238 6.45 14.56 3.77
C ASN A 238 5.64 13.31 4.14
N SER A 239 5.23 12.51 3.15
CA SER A 239 4.29 11.39 3.33
C SER A 239 4.94 10.03 3.10
N ARG A 240 4.53 9.03 3.89
CA ARG A 240 5.02 7.64 3.79
C ARG A 240 4.33 6.88 2.66
N VAL A 241 4.64 7.24 1.43
CA VAL A 241 3.96 6.75 0.21
C VAL A 241 4.85 5.91 -0.71
N GLY A 242 5.88 5.26 -0.15
CA GLY A 242 6.82 4.43 -0.92
C GLY A 242 6.16 3.19 -1.52
N TYR A 243 5.11 2.66 -0.89
CA TYR A 243 4.39 1.49 -1.40
C TYR A 243 3.61 1.83 -2.68
N ASN A 244 2.75 2.85 -2.67
CA ASN A 244 2.10 3.38 -3.89
C ASN A 244 3.14 3.66 -4.98
N CYS A 245 4.21 4.39 -4.62
CA CYS A 245 5.25 4.80 -5.54
C CYS A 245 5.92 3.58 -6.21
N SER A 246 6.18 2.52 -5.44
CA SER A 246 6.75 1.28 -5.97
C SER A 246 5.83 0.56 -6.93
N LYS A 247 4.51 0.54 -6.67
CA LYS A 247 3.53 -0.05 -7.59
C LYS A 247 3.48 0.74 -8.90
N ALA A 248 3.46 2.07 -8.83
CA ALA A 248 3.51 2.94 -10.00
C ALA A 248 4.78 2.71 -10.86
N LEU A 249 5.95 2.61 -10.21
CA LEU A 249 7.21 2.32 -10.91
C LEU A 249 7.26 0.90 -11.50
N SER A 250 6.60 -0.07 -10.85
CA SER A 250 6.48 -1.44 -11.37
C SER A 250 5.63 -1.46 -12.65
N GLU A 251 4.50 -0.73 -12.69
CA GLU A 251 3.69 -0.59 -13.91
C GLU A 251 4.48 0.08 -15.04
N PHE A 252 5.24 1.13 -14.73
CA PHE A 252 6.11 1.79 -15.71
C PHE A 252 7.11 0.81 -16.31
N ASN A 253 7.77 -0.02 -15.49
CA ASN A 253 8.73 -1.03 -15.94
C ASN A 253 8.07 -2.18 -16.72
N ALA A 254 6.85 -2.56 -16.36
CA ALA A 254 6.10 -3.64 -17.01
C ALA A 254 5.58 -3.24 -18.41
N ALA A 255 5.38 -1.94 -18.66
CA ALA A 255 4.88 -1.42 -19.92
C ALA A 255 5.85 -1.70 -21.10
N PRO A 256 5.42 -2.41 -22.16
CA PRO A 256 6.30 -2.79 -23.27
C PRO A 256 7.00 -1.62 -23.98
N GLU A 257 6.34 -0.45 -24.04
CA GLU A 257 6.89 0.78 -24.60
C GLU A 257 8.07 1.34 -23.81
N ASN A 258 8.16 1.05 -22.50
CA ASN A 258 9.18 1.55 -21.59
C ASN A 258 10.32 0.55 -21.37
N ALA A 259 10.25 -0.65 -21.96
CA ALA A 259 11.21 -1.75 -21.76
C ALA A 259 12.69 -1.39 -22.06
N LYS A 260 12.96 -0.29 -22.77
CA LYS A 260 14.32 0.21 -23.05
C LYS A 260 14.88 1.15 -21.99
N TRP A 261 14.03 1.64 -21.10
CA TRP A 261 14.34 2.66 -20.11
C TRP A 261 13.79 2.28 -18.72
N PRO A 262 14.01 1.04 -18.25
CA PRO A 262 13.50 0.65 -16.95
C PRO A 262 14.07 1.55 -15.86
N VAL A 263 13.33 1.71 -14.78
CA VAL A 263 13.82 2.26 -13.51
C VAL A 263 14.58 1.13 -12.82
N GLU A 264 15.90 1.06 -12.98
CA GLU A 264 16.72 -0.03 -12.44
C GLU A 264 16.72 -0.06 -10.90
N ALA A 265 16.50 1.08 -10.23
CA ALA A 265 16.31 1.09 -8.79
C ALA A 265 15.09 0.26 -8.35
N MET A 266 14.01 0.27 -9.14
CA MET A 266 12.84 -0.57 -8.86
C MET A 266 13.11 -2.04 -9.18
N GLN A 267 13.90 -2.34 -10.23
CA GLN A 267 14.31 -3.73 -10.52
C GLN A 267 15.16 -4.34 -9.40
N VAL A 268 15.97 -3.52 -8.72
CA VAL A 268 16.69 -3.96 -7.51
C VAL A 268 15.74 -4.35 -6.40
N VAL A 269 14.63 -3.62 -6.21
CA VAL A 269 13.61 -3.96 -5.22
C VAL A 269 12.88 -5.25 -5.62
N GLU A 270 12.52 -5.40 -6.88
CA GLU A 270 11.91 -6.63 -7.43
C GLU A 270 12.81 -7.84 -7.20
N GLN A 271 14.11 -7.74 -7.51
CA GLN A 271 15.07 -8.81 -7.26
C GLN A 271 15.20 -9.10 -5.75
N TYR A 272 15.21 -8.07 -4.91
CA TYR A 272 15.29 -8.26 -3.46
C TYR A 272 14.08 -9.01 -2.89
N ARG A 273 12.88 -8.83 -3.45
CA ARG A 273 11.67 -9.60 -3.06
C ARG A 273 11.84 -11.09 -3.31
N GLU A 274 12.53 -11.47 -4.37
CA GLU A 274 12.82 -12.88 -4.70
C GLU A 274 13.94 -13.44 -3.83
N ASP A 275 14.99 -12.66 -3.60
CA ASP A 275 16.15 -13.08 -2.82
C ASP A 275 15.85 -13.20 -1.31
N VAL A 276 14.99 -12.31 -0.80
CA VAL A 276 14.59 -12.24 0.61
C VAL A 276 13.06 -12.14 0.69
N PRO A 277 12.33 -13.28 0.64
CA PRO A 277 10.88 -13.28 0.74
C PRO A 277 10.39 -12.64 2.04
N ALA A 278 9.44 -11.72 1.92
CA ALA A 278 8.79 -11.08 3.05
C ALA A 278 7.64 -11.95 3.61
N PRO A 279 7.30 -11.84 4.90
CA PRO A 279 6.15 -12.53 5.47
C PRO A 279 4.85 -12.11 4.79
N ALA A 280 3.93 -13.06 4.58
CA ALA A 280 2.64 -12.79 3.92
C ALA A 280 1.74 -11.79 4.68
N VAL A 281 2.01 -11.59 5.98
CA VAL A 281 1.31 -10.61 6.83
C VAL A 281 1.85 -9.18 6.69
N SER A 282 2.93 -8.99 5.93
CA SER A 282 3.55 -7.69 5.66
C SER A 282 3.14 -7.15 4.28
N SER A 283 3.54 -5.91 3.99
CA SER A 283 3.36 -5.30 2.67
C SER A 283 4.24 -5.90 1.56
N GLY A 284 5.20 -6.75 1.92
CA GLY A 284 6.34 -7.04 1.06
C GLY A 284 7.31 -5.86 0.92
N TRP A 285 8.49 -6.13 0.35
CA TRP A 285 9.53 -5.11 0.21
C TRP A 285 9.16 -4.05 -0.84
N TYR A 286 9.43 -2.78 -0.59
CA TYR A 286 9.19 -1.69 -1.52
C TYR A 286 10.28 -0.61 -1.46
N PHE A 287 10.27 0.28 -2.46
CA PHE A 287 11.21 1.38 -2.62
C PHE A 287 10.75 2.59 -1.78
N PRO A 288 11.50 3.00 -0.74
CA PRO A 288 11.04 4.05 0.16
C PRO A 288 10.86 5.44 -0.49
N SER A 289 9.92 6.21 0.05
CA SER A 289 9.76 7.65 -0.17
C SER A 289 10.85 8.46 0.53
N PRO A 290 11.02 9.76 0.21
CA PRO A 290 11.90 10.65 0.97
C PRO A 290 11.61 10.66 2.48
N LYS A 291 10.33 10.67 2.88
CA LYS A 291 9.93 10.66 4.29
C LYS A 291 10.33 9.35 4.98
N GLU A 292 10.14 8.21 4.32
CA GLU A 292 10.48 6.91 4.91
C GLU A 292 11.99 6.74 5.11
N LEU A 293 12.80 7.28 4.18
CA LEU A 293 14.26 7.35 4.36
C LEU A 293 14.66 8.34 5.46
N SER A 294 14.00 9.49 5.56
CA SER A 294 14.31 10.46 6.62
C SER A 294 14.01 9.88 8.00
N LEU A 295 12.92 9.11 8.16
CA LEU A 295 12.62 8.39 9.39
C LEU A 295 13.72 7.40 9.77
N MET A 296 14.29 6.69 8.78
CA MET A 296 15.39 5.74 8.99
C MET A 296 16.69 6.42 9.43
N CYS A 297 16.92 7.66 9.01
CA CYS A 297 18.12 8.41 9.35
C CYS A 297 17.97 9.23 10.63
N SER A 298 16.95 10.08 10.68
CA SER A 298 16.75 11.14 11.69
C SER A 298 15.57 10.87 12.62
N GLY A 299 14.69 9.92 12.26
CA GLY A 299 13.43 9.72 12.98
C GLY A 299 12.39 10.78 12.66
N GLU A 300 11.43 10.96 13.57
CA GLU A 300 10.41 12.00 13.43
C GLU A 300 11.00 13.37 13.70
N VAL A 301 10.71 14.32 12.79
CA VAL A 301 11.15 15.70 12.89
C VAL A 301 9.95 16.64 12.84
N ASP A 302 10.06 17.76 13.55
CA ASP A 302 9.06 18.82 13.47
C ASP A 302 9.17 19.55 12.12
N GLY A 303 8.05 19.69 11.42
CA GLY A 303 8.00 20.41 10.15
C GLY A 303 8.35 19.55 8.94
N SER A 304 9.05 20.15 7.97
CA SER A 304 9.34 19.48 6.70
C SER A 304 10.66 18.73 6.78
N ILE A 305 10.72 17.53 6.18
CA ILE A 305 11.96 16.77 6.01
C ILE A 305 13.00 17.53 5.16
N TRP A 306 12.57 18.57 4.43
CA TRP A 306 13.46 19.46 3.69
C TRP A 306 14.40 20.27 4.60
N ASP A 307 13.98 20.53 5.83
CA ASP A 307 14.69 21.38 6.77
C ASP A 307 15.64 20.58 7.68
N ILE A 308 15.74 19.25 7.48
CA ILE A 308 16.68 18.39 8.21
C ILE A 308 18.11 18.75 7.82
N ALA A 309 18.92 19.00 8.84
CA ALA A 309 20.36 19.12 8.71
C ALA A 309 21.03 18.62 9.99
N GLU A 310 22.02 17.75 9.83
CA GLU A 310 22.85 17.21 10.92
C GLU A 310 22.08 16.36 11.94
N ASP A 311 21.01 15.68 11.51
CA ASP A 311 20.25 14.75 12.35
C ASP A 311 20.37 13.32 11.84
N THR A 312 21.01 12.45 12.62
CA THR A 312 21.30 11.07 12.24
C THR A 312 21.08 10.08 13.39
N ASP A 313 20.33 10.47 14.42
CA ASP A 313 20.25 9.74 15.69
C ASP A 313 19.72 8.31 15.51
N VAL A 314 18.67 8.13 14.70
CA VAL A 314 18.09 6.80 14.41
C VAL A 314 19.08 5.94 13.64
N LYS A 315 19.77 6.51 12.64
CA LYS A 315 20.82 5.80 11.91
C LYS A 315 21.94 5.33 12.82
N GLU A 316 22.45 6.19 13.72
CA GLU A 316 23.58 5.84 14.58
C GLU A 316 23.21 4.72 15.55
N PHE A 317 21.99 4.76 16.08
CA PHE A 317 21.43 3.69 16.89
C PHE A 317 21.35 2.37 16.10
N LEU A 318 20.77 2.38 14.90
CA LEU A 318 20.63 1.20 14.04
C LEU A 318 21.99 0.65 13.58
N ASN A 319 22.97 1.52 13.27
CA ASN A 319 24.33 1.11 12.94
C ASN A 319 25.03 0.39 14.09
N GLY A 320 24.71 0.75 15.34
CA GLY A 320 25.16 0.01 16.51
C GLY A 320 24.70 -1.45 16.49
N ILE A 321 23.47 -1.71 16.05
CA ILE A 321 22.90 -3.06 15.92
C ILE A 321 23.46 -3.76 14.66
N LEU A 322 23.40 -3.11 13.50
CA LEU A 322 23.88 -3.65 12.23
C LEU A 322 25.36 -4.07 12.30
N GLY A 323 26.19 -3.31 13.02
CA GLY A 323 27.60 -3.64 13.23
C GLY A 323 27.86 -4.94 13.99
N THR A 324 26.84 -5.51 14.62
CA THR A 324 26.91 -6.83 15.29
C THR A 324 26.46 -7.99 14.40
N LEU A 325 25.83 -7.69 13.26
CA LEU A 325 25.22 -8.69 12.37
C LEU A 325 26.16 -9.04 11.22
N ASP A 326 26.40 -10.34 11.05
CA ASP A 326 27.22 -10.82 9.94
C ASP A 326 26.52 -10.59 8.60
N GLY A 327 27.25 -10.03 7.63
CA GLY A 327 26.73 -9.72 6.30
C GLY A 327 25.80 -8.50 6.19
N ALA A 328 25.45 -7.82 7.30
CA ALA A 328 24.63 -6.61 7.25
C ALA A 328 25.44 -5.39 6.77
N SER A 329 24.78 -4.51 6.02
CA SER A 329 25.38 -3.26 5.54
C SER A 329 25.06 -2.10 6.46
N LEU A 330 26.08 -1.34 6.87
CA LEU A 330 25.90 -0.12 7.66
C LEU A 330 25.26 0.99 6.84
N LEU A 331 24.36 1.73 7.48
CA LEU A 331 23.74 2.95 6.98
C LEU A 331 24.77 4.08 6.89
N SER A 332 25.51 4.12 5.79
CA SER A 332 26.66 5.03 5.60
C SER A 332 26.69 5.72 4.24
N ALA A 333 25.75 5.37 3.36
CA ALA A 333 25.68 5.86 1.99
C ALA A 333 24.63 6.98 1.83
N SER A 334 24.50 7.47 0.61
CA SER A 334 23.28 8.16 0.19
C SER A 334 22.34 7.15 -0.46
N TYR A 335 21.05 7.28 -0.20
CA TYR A 335 20.03 6.34 -0.67
C TYR A 335 19.04 7.04 -1.58
N TRP A 336 18.82 6.45 -2.75
CA TRP A 336 17.75 6.91 -3.64
C TRP A 336 16.41 6.78 -2.94
N SER A 337 15.53 7.75 -3.17
CA SER A 337 14.09 7.55 -2.94
C SER A 337 13.39 7.22 -4.26
N CYS A 338 12.15 6.77 -4.14
CA CYS A 338 11.31 6.45 -5.29
C CYS A 338 10.83 7.69 -6.07
N PHE A 339 11.01 8.91 -5.54
CA PHE A 339 10.46 10.14 -6.13
C PHE A 339 11.43 10.87 -7.08
N GLU A 340 10.89 11.35 -8.20
CA GLU A 340 11.53 12.32 -9.06
C GLU A 340 11.45 13.75 -8.50
N TYR A 341 12.49 14.55 -8.73
CA TYR A 341 12.46 16.02 -8.53
C TYR A 341 12.41 16.78 -9.86
N LYS A 342 13.16 16.30 -10.85
CA LYS A 342 13.09 16.75 -12.25
C LYS A 342 13.40 15.57 -13.16
N GLU A 343 13.12 15.70 -14.45
CA GLU A 343 13.35 14.70 -15.50
C GLU A 343 14.67 13.92 -15.36
N ARG A 344 15.73 14.61 -14.94
CA ARG A 344 17.10 14.09 -14.85
C ARG A 344 17.56 13.75 -13.43
N ASN A 345 16.81 14.11 -12.39
CA ASN A 345 17.25 13.99 -11.00
C ASN A 345 16.13 13.50 -10.09
N PRO A 346 16.33 12.38 -9.38
CA PRO A 346 15.45 11.95 -8.31
C PRO A 346 15.85 12.62 -6.99
N TYR A 347 15.04 12.40 -5.96
CA TYR A 347 15.46 12.68 -4.58
C TYR A 347 16.32 11.56 -4.04
N TYR A 348 17.18 11.91 -3.09
CA TYR A 348 17.89 10.98 -2.25
C TYR A 348 18.06 11.56 -0.85
N VAL A 349 18.30 10.69 0.13
CA VAL A 349 18.64 11.10 1.49
C VAL A 349 20.10 10.75 1.73
N GLN A 350 20.88 11.72 2.20
CA GLN A 350 22.27 11.52 2.53
C GLN A 350 22.39 11.16 4.00
N PHE A 351 22.76 9.92 4.31
CA PHE A 351 22.75 9.46 5.70
C PHE A 351 23.93 10.01 6.51
N ILE A 352 24.87 10.77 5.93
CA ILE A 352 25.91 11.43 6.72
C ILE A 352 25.35 12.57 7.60
N ASP A 353 24.28 13.22 7.16
CA ASP A 353 23.70 14.41 7.79
C ASP A 353 22.16 14.41 7.82
N GLY A 354 21.50 13.39 7.25
CA GLY A 354 20.05 13.26 7.20
C GLY A 354 19.36 14.14 6.15
N ALA A 355 20.11 14.97 5.42
CA ALA A 355 19.52 15.93 4.51
C ALA A 355 18.95 15.27 3.24
N VAL A 356 17.84 15.84 2.76
CA VAL A 356 17.21 15.44 1.50
C VAL A 356 17.76 16.29 0.36
N TYR A 357 18.30 15.63 -0.66
CA TYR A 357 18.93 16.27 -1.82
C TYR A 357 18.30 15.84 -3.15
N ASN A 358 18.57 16.59 -4.21
CA ASN A 358 17.98 16.39 -5.54
C ASN A 358 18.87 16.90 -6.71
N ASP A 359 20.16 17.06 -6.45
CA ASP A 359 21.14 17.62 -7.38
C ASP A 359 21.91 16.55 -8.18
N MET A 360 21.81 15.27 -7.77
CA MET A 360 22.41 14.13 -8.48
C MET A 360 21.55 13.64 -9.65
N GLY A 361 22.22 13.24 -10.74
CA GLY A 361 21.57 12.65 -11.90
C GLY A 361 21.09 11.21 -11.64
N LYS A 362 20.06 10.77 -12.38
CA LYS A 362 19.50 9.40 -12.30
C LYS A 362 20.53 8.29 -12.58
N SER A 363 21.63 8.60 -13.25
CA SER A 363 22.76 7.69 -13.44
C SER A 363 24.07 8.45 -13.37
N MET A 364 25.05 7.86 -12.69
CA MET A 364 26.38 8.44 -12.53
C MET A 364 27.46 7.54 -13.12
N SER A 365 28.49 8.17 -13.70
CA SER A 365 29.64 7.46 -14.27
C SER A 365 30.56 6.84 -13.21
N SER A 366 30.42 7.23 -11.95
CA SER A 366 31.10 6.66 -10.78
C SER A 366 30.14 6.55 -9.60
N ASP A 367 30.26 5.46 -8.83
CA ASP A 367 29.55 5.11 -7.60
C ASP A 367 28.11 5.65 -7.50
N ASN A 368 27.17 4.95 -8.17
CA ASN A 368 25.74 5.21 -8.01
C ASN A 368 25.31 5.10 -6.54
N LEU A 369 24.23 5.80 -6.19
CA LEU A 369 23.63 5.69 -4.87
C LEU A 369 22.97 4.32 -4.68
N LYS A 370 22.61 4.03 -3.43
CA LYS A 370 22.13 2.72 -3.03
C LYS A 370 20.62 2.70 -2.87
N VAL A 371 20.04 1.53 -3.05
CA VAL A 371 18.66 1.23 -2.66
C VAL A 371 18.70 0.37 -1.40
N ARG A 372 17.86 0.76 -0.43
CA ARG A 372 17.65 0.10 0.85
C ARG A 372 16.15 -0.20 0.93
N CYS A 373 15.76 -1.42 0.61
CA CYS A 373 14.35 -1.82 0.63
C CYS A 373 13.76 -1.72 2.04
N ILE A 374 12.47 -1.41 2.12
CA ILE A 374 11.70 -1.42 3.37
C ILE A 374 10.40 -2.21 3.21
N LEU A 375 9.77 -2.60 4.31
CA LEU A 375 8.40 -3.13 4.32
C LEU A 375 7.62 -2.54 5.49
N ALA A 376 6.29 -2.56 5.38
CA ALA A 376 5.36 -2.28 6.47
C ALA A 376 4.81 -3.60 7.03
N PHE A 377 4.51 -3.64 8.33
CA PHE A 377 4.06 -4.85 9.03
C PHE A 377 3.01 -4.55 10.09
#